data_AF-A0A2N2SUV4-F1
#
_entry.id   AF-A0A2N2SUV4-F1
#
_cell.length_a   1.000
_cell.length_b   1.000
_cell.length_c   1.000
_cell.angle_alpha   90.00
_cell.angle_beta   90.00
_cell.angle_gamma   90.00
#
_symmetry.space_group_name_H-M   'P 1'
#
loop_
_entity.id
_entity.type
_entity.pdbx_description
1 polymer ?
#
loop_
_entity_poly.entity_id
_entity_poly.type
_entity_poly.pdbx_seq_one_letter_code
_entity_poly.pdbx_strand_id
1 'polypeptide(L)'
;MLDDVDPEAACWSSMEYLKEKADRDLAAGKGFAMQLVDSNSTSVPTIRKSYNKGGSTDPYVRHPLDPELMRKLTPAEHARIKGVPVALIAGLAATTAHEVLGQGVAYEPFRALFRELAEGFKRLRDHGPTWVGECASANRLSGTIG
;
A
#
# COMPACT_ATOMS: atom_id res chain seq x y z
N MET A 1 -11.27 -4.51 3.27
CA MET A 1 -12.61 -4.89 2.80
C MET A 1 -12.82 -4.26 1.44
N LEU A 2 -13.34 -5.02 0.47
CA LEU A 2 -13.65 -4.53 -0.87
C LEU A 2 -14.97 -3.75 -0.85
N ASP A 3 -15.14 -2.84 -1.81
CA ASP A 3 -16.42 -2.19 -2.05
C ASP A 3 -17.41 -3.18 -2.65
N ASP A 4 -18.67 -3.05 -2.23
CA ASP A 4 -19.79 -3.71 -2.89
C ASP A 4 -20.06 -2.96 -4.20
N VAL A 5 -19.65 -3.58 -5.30
CA VAL A 5 -19.75 -3.02 -6.65
C VAL A 5 -20.72 -3.90 -7.41
N ASP A 6 -21.75 -3.27 -7.97
CA ASP A 6 -22.74 -3.93 -8.82
C ASP A 6 -22.03 -4.77 -9.90
N PRO A 7 -22.34 -6.09 -10.03
CA PRO A 7 -21.80 -6.95 -11.08
C PRO A 7 -21.94 -6.37 -12.49
N GLU A 8 -22.97 -5.58 -12.76
CA GLU A 8 -23.22 -5.00 -14.09
C GLU A 8 -22.57 -3.61 -14.27
N ALA A 9 -21.75 -3.15 -13.31
CA ALA A 9 -21.11 -1.85 -13.39
C ALA A 9 -20.08 -1.77 -14.54
N ALA A 10 -20.00 -0.61 -15.19
CA ALA A 10 -19.08 -0.38 -16.32
C ALA A 10 -17.57 -0.45 -15.98
N CYS A 11 -17.20 -0.59 -14.70
CA CYS A 11 -15.80 -0.75 -14.31
C CYS A 11 -15.24 -2.16 -14.56
N TRP A 12 -16.11 -3.14 -14.78
CA TRP A 12 -15.72 -4.52 -15.10
C TRP A 12 -15.30 -4.61 -16.57
N SER A 13 -14.18 -5.26 -16.82
CA SER A 13 -13.62 -5.43 -18.16
C SER A 13 -12.91 -6.78 -18.28
N SER A 14 -12.95 -7.36 -19.47
CA SER A 14 -12.19 -8.58 -19.80
C SER A 14 -10.68 -8.34 -19.80
N MET A 15 -10.25 -7.07 -19.96
CA MET A 15 -8.85 -6.66 -20.12
C MET A 15 -8.11 -7.53 -21.15
N GLU A 16 -8.76 -7.82 -22.28
CA GLU A 16 -8.25 -8.71 -23.36
C GLU A 16 -6.79 -8.44 -23.72
N TYR A 17 -6.41 -7.17 -23.91
CA TYR A 17 -5.02 -6.82 -24.25
C TYR A 17 -4.00 -7.30 -23.20
N LEU A 18 -4.37 -7.37 -21.92
CA LEU A 18 -3.51 -7.88 -20.86
C LEU A 18 -3.44 -9.40 -20.87
N LYS A 19 -4.54 -10.10 -21.20
CA LYS A 19 -4.57 -11.56 -21.36
C LYS A 19 -3.66 -11.97 -22.53
N GLU A 20 -3.84 -11.36 -23.70
CA GLU A 20 -2.97 -11.58 -24.86
C GLU A 20 -1.50 -11.26 -24.56
N LYS A 21 -1.24 -10.20 -23.80
CA LYS A 21 0.12 -9.86 -23.35
C LYS A 21 0.68 -10.93 -22.43
N ALA A 22 -0.12 -11.48 -21.52
CA ALA A 22 0.30 -12.53 -20.61
C ALA A 22 0.70 -13.80 -21.39
N ASP A 23 -0.07 -14.19 -22.41
CA ASP A 23 0.26 -15.35 -23.25
C ASP A 23 1.57 -15.15 -24.01
N ARG A 24 1.77 -13.97 -24.60
CA ARG A 24 3.04 -13.61 -25.27
C ARG A 24 4.22 -13.58 -24.31
N ASP A 25 4.03 -13.05 -23.11
CA ASP A 25 5.07 -12.97 -22.09
C ASP A 25 5.42 -14.35 -21.54
N LEU A 26 4.44 -15.24 -21.36
CA LEU A 26 4.64 -16.63 -20.98
C LEU A 26 5.41 -17.41 -22.05
N ALA A 27 5.03 -17.26 -23.33
CA ALA A 27 5.74 -17.87 -24.45
C ALA A 27 7.19 -17.38 -24.58
N ALA A 28 7.46 -16.13 -24.17
CA ALA A 28 8.79 -15.54 -24.12
C ALA A 28 9.57 -15.87 -22.83
N GLY A 29 9.02 -16.70 -21.93
CA GLY A 29 9.66 -17.08 -20.67
C GLY A 29 9.76 -15.97 -19.62
N LYS A 30 8.91 -14.93 -19.71
CA LYS A 30 8.87 -13.83 -18.73
C LYS A 30 7.96 -14.20 -17.56
N GLY A 31 8.32 -13.75 -16.36
CA GLY A 31 7.57 -13.99 -15.12
C GLY A 31 6.53 -12.94 -14.75
N PHE A 32 6.11 -12.07 -15.67
CA PHE A 32 5.14 -11.01 -15.37
C PHE A 32 3.71 -11.46 -15.69
N ALA A 33 2.86 -11.51 -14.67
CA ALA A 33 1.46 -11.91 -14.82
C ALA A 33 0.54 -11.02 -13.98
N MET A 34 -0.71 -10.90 -14.43
CA MET A 34 -1.76 -10.24 -13.67
C MET A 34 -2.01 -10.99 -12.38
N GLN A 35 -2.33 -10.26 -11.32
CA GLN A 35 -2.52 -10.84 -9.99
C GLN A 35 -3.99 -10.64 -9.61
N LEU A 36 -4.75 -11.73 -9.62
CA LEU A 36 -6.17 -11.66 -9.29
C LEU A 36 -6.36 -11.82 -7.79
N VAL A 37 -7.15 -10.93 -7.21
CA VAL A 37 -7.60 -10.98 -5.81
C VAL A 37 -9.12 -11.05 -5.75
N ASP A 38 -9.62 -11.64 -4.68
CA ASP A 38 -11.03 -11.81 -4.38
C ASP A 38 -11.30 -11.62 -2.88
N SER A 39 -12.53 -11.88 -2.44
CA SER A 39 -12.92 -11.77 -1.03
C SER A 39 -12.20 -12.75 -0.10
N ASN A 40 -11.64 -13.84 -0.62
CA ASN A 40 -10.95 -14.88 0.15
C ASN A 40 -9.44 -14.65 0.21
N SER A 41 -8.92 -13.68 -0.55
CA SER A 41 -7.51 -13.35 -0.60
C SER A 41 -7.04 -12.79 0.73
N THR A 42 -6.02 -13.40 1.33
CA THR A 42 -5.45 -12.98 2.63
C THR A 42 -4.32 -11.97 2.49
N SER A 43 -3.90 -11.69 1.26
CA SER A 43 -2.89 -10.69 0.95
C SER A 43 -3.21 -10.00 -0.37
N VAL A 44 -2.72 -8.77 -0.52
CA VAL A 44 -2.80 -8.03 -1.77
C VAL A 44 -1.37 -7.64 -2.18
N PRO A 45 -1.00 -7.85 -3.45
CA PRO A 45 0.27 -7.38 -3.99
C PRO A 45 0.47 -5.87 -3.87
N THR A 46 1.71 -5.41 -4.08
CA THR A 46 2.03 -3.99 -4.02
C THR A 46 1.25 -3.20 -5.06
N ILE A 47 0.48 -2.22 -4.60
CA ILE A 47 -0.25 -1.28 -5.43
C ILE A 47 0.64 -0.06 -5.70
N ARG A 48 1.06 0.12 -6.95
CA ARG A 48 2.05 1.14 -7.36
C ARG A 48 1.43 2.52 -7.63
N LYS A 49 2.28 3.55 -7.76
CA LYS A 49 1.90 4.94 -8.12
C LYS A 49 0.91 5.01 -9.30
N SER A 50 1.28 4.46 -10.45
CA SER A 50 0.47 4.58 -11.67
C SER A 50 -0.53 3.43 -11.85
N TYR A 51 -1.03 2.88 -10.74
CA TYR A 51 -2.01 1.81 -10.73
C TYR A 51 -3.25 2.12 -11.58
N ASN A 52 -3.68 3.40 -11.62
CA ASN A 52 -4.83 3.79 -12.44
C ASN A 52 -4.65 3.47 -13.95
N LYS A 53 -3.41 3.30 -14.44
CA LYS A 53 -3.14 2.91 -15.83
C LYS A 53 -3.46 1.43 -16.14
N GLY A 54 -3.54 0.56 -15.14
CA GLY A 54 -3.76 -0.89 -15.36
C GLY A 54 -2.55 -1.60 -15.99
N GLY A 55 -1.55 -1.93 -15.17
CA GLY A 55 -0.35 -2.66 -15.57
C GLY A 55 -0.55 -4.18 -15.58
N SER A 56 0.35 -4.88 -16.29
CA SER A 56 0.29 -6.35 -16.41
C SER A 56 0.66 -7.11 -15.13
N THR A 57 1.15 -6.43 -14.10
CA THR A 57 1.50 -7.01 -12.79
C THR A 57 0.73 -6.38 -11.65
N ASP A 58 -0.27 -5.54 -11.99
CA ASP A 58 -1.11 -4.90 -10.98
C ASP A 58 -2.13 -5.90 -10.43
N PRO A 59 -2.55 -5.73 -9.16
CA PRO A 59 -3.64 -6.52 -8.61
C PRO A 59 -4.99 -6.08 -9.19
N TYR A 60 -5.84 -7.04 -9.58
CA TYR A 60 -7.22 -6.79 -10.03
C TYR A 60 -8.20 -7.61 -9.21
N VAL A 61 -9.39 -7.05 -8.97
CA VAL A 61 -10.48 -7.73 -8.30
C VAL A 61 -11.21 -8.60 -9.32
N ARG A 62 -11.34 -9.89 -9.06
CA ARG A 62 -12.13 -10.81 -9.88
C ARG A 62 -13.60 -10.48 -9.76
N HIS A 63 -14.32 -10.51 -10.88
CA HIS A 63 -15.76 -10.35 -10.88
C HIS A 63 -16.45 -11.55 -10.18
N PRO A 64 -17.52 -11.32 -9.39
CA PRO A 64 -18.10 -12.35 -8.53
C PRO A 64 -18.83 -13.48 -9.27
N LEU A 65 -19.36 -13.23 -10.48
CA LEU A 65 -20.17 -14.19 -11.25
C LEU A 65 -19.47 -14.66 -12.54
N ASP A 66 -19.01 -13.72 -13.35
CA ASP A 66 -18.22 -13.98 -14.56
C ASP A 66 -16.70 -14.07 -14.26
N PRO A 67 -16.03 -15.22 -14.47
CA PRO A 67 -14.59 -15.36 -14.26
C PRO A 67 -13.72 -14.61 -15.28
N GLU A 68 -14.26 -14.21 -16.43
CA GLU A 68 -13.52 -13.52 -17.48
C GLU A 68 -13.37 -12.03 -17.22
N LEU A 69 -14.18 -11.47 -16.32
CA LEU A 69 -14.20 -10.05 -15.99
C LEU A 69 -13.41 -9.75 -14.72
N MET A 70 -12.80 -8.58 -14.72
CA MET A 70 -12.07 -8.05 -13.57
C MET A 70 -12.14 -6.52 -13.54
N ARG A 71 -11.85 -5.94 -12.39
CA ARG A 71 -11.76 -4.48 -12.23
C ARG A 71 -10.52 -4.07 -11.46
N LYS A 72 -10.14 -2.81 -11.63
CA LYS A 72 -9.18 -2.16 -10.72
C LYS A 72 -9.81 -1.98 -9.34
N LEU A 73 -8.96 -1.97 -8.32
CA LEU A 73 -9.27 -1.50 -6.98
C LEU A 73 -9.70 -0.04 -7.05
N THR A 74 -10.72 0.33 -6.28
CA THR A 74 -11.11 1.71 -6.10
C THR A 74 -10.04 2.45 -5.26
N PRO A 75 -9.98 3.79 -5.32
CA PRO A 75 -9.12 4.56 -4.42
C PRO A 75 -9.40 4.28 -2.93
N ALA A 76 -10.67 4.09 -2.56
CA ALA A 76 -11.06 3.77 -1.19
C ALA A 76 -10.59 2.38 -0.76
N GLU A 77 -10.64 1.38 -1.65
CA GLU A 77 -10.09 0.05 -1.40
C GLU A 77 -8.58 0.10 -1.22
N HIS A 78 -7.87 0.80 -2.11
CA HIS A 78 -6.42 1.00 -2.00
C HIS A 78 -6.05 1.67 -0.66
N ALA A 79 -6.79 2.70 -0.24
CA ALA A 79 -6.56 3.35 1.05
C ALA A 79 -6.75 2.37 2.22
N ARG A 80 -7.86 1.64 2.26
CA ARG A 80 -8.14 0.63 3.30
C ARG A 80 -7.12 -0.50 3.34
N ILE A 81 -6.66 -0.99 2.18
CA ILE A 81 -5.62 -2.03 2.08
C ILE A 81 -4.33 -1.53 2.74
N LYS A 82 -3.97 -0.26 2.55
CA LYS A 82 -2.80 0.35 3.21
C LYS A 82 -3.06 0.83 4.64
N GLY A 83 -4.29 0.70 5.14
CA GLY A 83 -4.74 1.25 6.41
C GLY A 83 -4.85 2.78 6.45
N VAL A 84 -4.75 3.46 5.30
CA VAL A 84 -4.80 4.91 5.20
C VAL A 84 -6.25 5.39 5.36
N PRO A 85 -6.53 6.39 6.22
CA PRO A 85 -7.87 6.95 6.34
C PRO A 85 -8.38 7.50 5.01
N VAL A 86 -9.57 7.04 4.57
CA VAL A 86 -10.16 7.43 3.27
C VAL A 86 -10.37 8.95 3.17
N ALA A 87 -10.62 9.64 4.28
CA ALA A 87 -10.74 11.10 4.33
C ALA A 87 -9.50 11.83 3.77
N LEU A 88 -8.30 11.24 3.82
CA LEU A 88 -7.07 11.84 3.28
C LEU A 88 -7.02 11.87 1.74
N ILE A 89 -7.88 11.12 1.07
CA ILE A 89 -8.01 11.13 -0.39
C ILE A 89 -9.36 11.70 -0.87
N ALA A 90 -10.16 12.25 0.05
CA ALA A 90 -11.48 12.78 -0.28
C ALA A 90 -11.38 13.92 -1.29
N GLY A 91 -12.25 13.91 -2.30
CA GLY A 91 -12.29 14.91 -3.37
C GLY A 91 -11.20 14.77 -4.43
N LEU A 92 -10.26 13.82 -4.31
CA LEU A 92 -9.26 13.57 -5.34
C LEU A 92 -9.82 12.73 -6.50
N ALA A 93 -9.40 13.06 -7.71
CA ALA A 93 -9.62 12.19 -8.87
C ALA A 93 -8.91 10.84 -8.66
N ALA A 94 -9.46 9.76 -9.24
CA ALA A 94 -8.94 8.41 -9.04
C ALA A 94 -7.45 8.29 -9.37
N THR A 95 -6.99 8.92 -10.47
CA THR A 95 -5.57 8.98 -10.83
C THR A 95 -4.72 9.52 -9.69
N THR A 96 -5.02 10.74 -9.21
CA THR A 96 -4.26 11.41 -8.16
C THR A 96 -4.32 10.63 -6.84
N ALA A 97 -5.47 10.07 -6.49
CA ALA A 97 -5.61 9.26 -5.28
C ALA A 97 -4.72 8.01 -5.32
N HIS A 98 -4.69 7.28 -6.44
CA HIS A 98 -3.79 6.13 -6.60
C HIS A 98 -2.31 6.54 -6.61
N GLU A 99 -1.96 7.71 -7.14
CA GLU A 99 -0.59 8.21 -7.11
C GLU A 99 -0.12 8.55 -5.70
N VAL A 100 -0.94 9.27 -4.93
CA VAL A 100 -0.66 9.60 -3.51
C VAL A 100 -0.53 8.32 -2.69
N LEU A 101 -1.51 7.43 -2.80
CA LEU A 101 -1.51 6.18 -2.05
C LEU A 101 -0.36 5.28 -2.47
N GLY A 102 -0.09 5.13 -3.76
CA GLY A 102 0.94 4.24 -4.29
C GLY A 102 2.37 4.69 -3.97
N GLN A 103 2.58 5.96 -3.62
CA GLN A 103 3.84 6.51 -3.13
C GLN A 103 3.92 6.59 -1.60
N GLY A 104 2.77 6.44 -0.91
CA GLY A 104 2.69 6.49 0.54
C GLY A 104 3.19 5.21 1.23
N VAL A 105 3.12 5.22 2.56
CA VAL A 105 3.53 4.10 3.42
C VAL A 105 2.35 3.18 3.76
N ALA A 106 2.63 1.99 4.31
CA ALA A 106 1.62 1.25 5.07
C ALA A 106 1.36 1.98 6.39
N TYR A 107 0.12 2.39 6.63
CA TYR A 107 -0.24 3.39 7.64
C TYR A 107 0.01 2.90 9.08
N GLU A 108 -0.52 1.72 9.42
CA GLU A 108 -0.44 1.21 10.80
C GLU A 108 0.98 0.86 11.25
N PRO A 109 1.84 0.20 10.44
CA PRO A 109 3.24 0.01 10.80
C PRO A 109 3.99 1.33 11.07
N PHE A 110 3.76 2.36 10.25
CA PHE A 110 4.37 3.67 10.48
C PHE A 110 3.84 4.33 11.75
N ARG A 111 2.54 4.24 12.03
CA ARG A 111 1.98 4.74 13.31
C ARG A 111 2.55 4.01 14.53
N ALA A 112 2.75 2.70 14.44
CA ALA A 112 3.40 1.94 15.49
C ALA A 112 4.85 2.43 15.72
N LEU A 113 5.63 2.58 14.64
CA LEU A 113 6.99 3.11 14.72
C LEU A 113 7.04 4.49 15.41
N PHE A 114 6.18 5.42 15.01
CA PHE A 114 6.17 6.76 15.60
C PHE A 114 5.70 6.79 17.06
N ARG A 115 4.84 5.85 17.49
CA ARG A 115 4.52 5.68 18.92
C ARG A 115 5.75 5.23 19.70
N GLU A 116 6.49 4.26 19.19
CA GLU A 116 7.73 3.79 19.84
C GLU A 116 8.78 4.90 19.94
N LEU A 117 8.95 5.69 18.88
CA LEU A 117 9.84 6.85 18.89
C LEU A 117 9.41 7.89 19.93
N ALA A 118 8.11 8.19 20.01
CA ALA A 118 7.59 9.13 21.00
C ALA A 118 7.85 8.67 22.44
N GLU A 119 7.66 7.39 22.73
CA GLU A 119 8.00 6.82 24.04
C GLU A 119 9.51 6.85 24.31
N GLY A 120 10.33 6.62 23.28
CA GLY A 120 11.78 6.81 23.37
C GLY A 120 12.18 8.24 23.74
N PHE A 121 11.57 9.23 23.11
CA PHE A 121 11.83 10.65 23.41
C PHE A 121 11.34 11.06 24.79
N LYS A 122 10.20 10.55 25.26
CA LYS A 122 9.73 10.78 26.64
C LYS A 122 10.72 10.23 27.65
N ARG A 123 11.18 8.98 27.48
CA ARG A 123 12.21 8.39 28.36
C ARG A 123 13.50 9.20 28.37
N LEU A 124 13.96 9.64 27.19
CA LEU A 124 15.16 10.48 27.07
C LEU A 124 15.01 11.81 27.81
N ARG A 125 13.83 12.45 27.72
CA ARG A 125 13.54 13.70 28.44
C ARG A 125 13.47 13.50 29.94
N ASP A 126 12.80 12.44 30.40
CA ASP A 126 12.48 12.24 31.82
C ASP A 126 13.65 11.63 32.61
N HIS A 127 14.50 10.83 31.95
CA HIS A 127 15.60 10.10 32.60
C HIS A 127 16.99 10.45 32.07
N GLY A 128 17.09 11.32 31.05
CA GLY A 128 18.34 11.58 30.35
C GLY A 128 18.80 10.39 29.49
N PRO A 129 19.94 10.50 28.79
CA PRO A 129 20.48 9.42 27.98
C PRO A 129 20.92 8.26 28.86
N THR A 130 20.38 7.06 28.59
CA THR A 130 20.90 5.82 29.18
C THR A 130 21.90 5.20 28.20
N TRP A 131 23.16 5.12 28.61
CA TRP A 131 24.22 4.51 27.81
C TRP A 131 24.24 3.01 28.05
N VAL A 132 24.05 2.23 26.98
CA VAL A 132 24.19 0.77 27.05
C VAL A 132 25.61 0.43 26.55
N GLY A 133 26.48 0.02 27.48
CA GLY A 133 27.91 -0.28 27.23
C GLY A 133 28.86 0.87 27.57
N GLU A 134 30.17 0.59 27.64
CA GLU A 134 31.22 1.61 27.78
C GLU A 134 31.37 2.38 26.46
N CYS A 135 30.65 3.50 26.32
CA CYS A 135 30.89 4.44 25.23
C CYS A 135 31.82 5.55 25.74
N ALA A 136 33.04 5.64 25.20
CA ALA A 136 34.01 6.71 25.52
C ALA A 136 33.46 8.15 25.29
N SER A 137 32.29 8.26 24.66
CA SER A 137 31.57 9.51 24.40
C SER A 137 30.62 9.95 25.52
N ALA A 138 30.34 9.09 26.50
CA ALA A 138 29.29 9.31 27.50
C ALA A 138 29.49 10.58 28.35
N ASN A 139 30.75 11.02 28.54
CA ASN A 139 31.09 12.22 29.32
C ASN A 139 30.95 13.54 28.55
N ARG A 140 30.57 13.56 27.26
CA ARG A 140 30.55 14.80 26.46
C ARG A 140 29.23 15.58 26.48
N LEU A 141 28.16 15.02 27.03
CA LEU A 141 26.83 15.68 27.08
C LEU A 141 26.45 16.24 28.46
N SER A 142 27.34 16.21 29.44
CA SER A 142 27.15 16.83 30.76
C SER A 142 27.42 18.35 30.79
N GLY A 143 27.60 18.98 29.62
CA GLY A 143 27.73 20.43 29.50
C GLY A 143 26.39 21.11 29.70
N THR A 144 26.19 21.70 30.88
CA THR A 144 25.06 22.57 31.21
C THR A 144 24.94 23.67 30.16
N ILE A 145 23.78 23.77 29.50
CA ILE A 145 23.44 24.95 28.69
C ILE A 145 23.04 26.02 29.70
N GLY A 146 24.01 26.88 30.05
CA GLY A 146 23.77 28.14 30.75
C GLY A 146 23.43 29.25 29.77
#